data_AF-A0A7Z7YSF8-F1
#
_entry.id   AF-A0A7Z7YSF8-F1
#
_cell.length_a   1.000
_cell.length_b   1.000
_cell.length_c   1.000
_cell.angle_alpha   90.00
_cell.angle_beta   90.00
_cell.angle_gamma   90.00
#
_symmetry.space_group_name_H-M   'P 1'
#
loop_
_entity.id
_entity.type
_entity.pdbx_description
1 polymer ?
#
loop_
_entity_poly.entity_id
_entity_poly.type
_entity_poly.pdbx_seq_one_letter_code
_entity_poly.pdbx_strand_id
1 'polypeptide(L)'
;TVGFLAHVDTSPDFNASHVNPQIIEAYNGQPIKLGESQRILDPDVFPELNKVVGHTIMVTDGTSLLGADDKAGVVEIMEGIKYLIDHPGIKHGTIRVGFTPDEEIGRGPHQFDVSRFNADFAYTMDGSQLGELQFESF
;
A
#
# COMPACT_ATOMS: atom_id res chain seq x y z
N THR A 1 18.43 13.79 6.59
CA THR A 1 16.98 13.86 6.36
C THR A 1 16.56 12.68 5.53
N VAL A 2 15.58 11.91 5.99
CA VAL A 2 14.99 10.79 5.23
C VAL A 2 13.63 11.18 4.69
N GLY A 3 13.31 10.74 3.47
CA GLY A 3 12.00 10.87 2.85
C GLY A 3 11.21 9.56 2.87
N PHE A 4 9.89 9.64 3.00
CA PHE A 4 8.97 8.56 2.68
C PHE A 4 7.98 9.05 1.62
N LEU A 5 7.74 8.22 0.62
CA LEU A 5 6.92 8.53 -0.54
C LEU A 5 5.84 7.45 -0.70
N ALA A 6 4.68 7.85 -1.17
CA ALA A 6 3.62 6.97 -1.63
C ALA A 6 2.86 7.66 -2.77
N HIS A 7 2.14 6.92 -3.61
CA HIS A 7 1.23 7.51 -4.60
C HIS A 7 -0.23 7.48 -4.13
N VAL A 8 -1.08 8.29 -4.75
CA VAL A 8 -2.49 8.49 -4.30
C VAL A 8 -3.52 7.97 -5.27
N ASP A 9 -3.12 7.72 -6.51
CA ASP A 9 -3.95 7.12 -7.53
C ASP A 9 -4.07 5.60 -7.36
N THR A 10 -4.77 4.97 -8.28
CA THR A 10 -4.96 3.53 -8.36
C THR A 10 -5.04 3.17 -9.83
N SER A 11 -4.57 1.98 -10.18
CA SER A 11 -4.48 1.51 -11.56
C SER A 11 -5.75 1.76 -12.39
N PRO A 12 -5.61 2.22 -13.66
CA PRO A 12 -6.72 2.34 -14.59
C PRO A 12 -7.23 0.98 -15.12
N ASP A 13 -6.54 -0.13 -14.81
CA ASP A 13 -6.83 -1.47 -15.35
C ASP A 13 -8.17 -2.03 -14.88
N PHE A 14 -8.71 -1.54 -13.76
CA PHE A 14 -10.00 -1.96 -13.25
C PHE A 14 -10.70 -0.86 -12.46
N ASN A 15 -12.01 -0.98 -12.25
CA ASN A 15 -12.78 0.01 -11.51
C ASN A 15 -12.25 0.15 -10.06
N ALA A 16 -12.01 1.38 -9.61
CA ALA A 16 -11.64 1.72 -8.22
C ALA A 16 -12.65 2.66 -7.54
N SER A 17 -13.85 2.80 -8.12
CA SER A 17 -14.98 3.52 -7.51
C SER A 17 -15.89 2.57 -6.73
N HIS A 18 -16.51 3.08 -5.66
CA HIS A 18 -17.42 2.31 -4.80
C HIS A 18 -16.78 1.02 -4.21
N VAL A 19 -15.50 1.10 -3.87
CA VAL A 19 -14.77 -0.01 -3.24
C VAL A 19 -15.49 -0.41 -1.95
N ASN A 20 -15.74 -1.71 -1.80
CA ASN A 20 -16.39 -2.31 -0.64
C ASN A 20 -15.45 -3.37 -0.04
N PRO A 21 -14.56 -2.98 0.87
CA PRO A 21 -13.61 -3.90 1.48
C PRO A 21 -14.29 -4.90 2.41
N GLN A 22 -13.83 -6.14 2.36
CA GLN A 22 -14.22 -7.21 3.29
C GLN A 22 -13.04 -7.54 4.19
N ILE A 23 -13.27 -7.55 5.50
CA ILE A 23 -12.25 -7.93 6.49
C ILE A 23 -12.47 -9.38 6.87
N ILE A 24 -11.42 -10.19 6.75
CA ILE A 24 -11.40 -11.60 7.14
C ILE A 24 -10.37 -11.73 8.24
N GLU A 25 -10.85 -11.94 9.46
CA GLU A 25 -9.99 -12.19 10.62
C GLU A 25 -9.51 -13.64 10.63
N ALA A 26 -8.26 -13.86 11.08
CA ALA A 26 -7.66 -15.17 11.24
C ALA A 26 -7.88 -16.08 10.01
N TYR A 27 -7.47 -15.61 8.83
CA TYR A 27 -7.64 -16.30 7.56
C TYR A 27 -7.23 -17.78 7.66
N ASN A 28 -8.13 -18.68 7.26
CA ASN A 28 -8.00 -20.12 7.52
C ASN A 28 -7.33 -20.92 6.38
N GLY A 29 -6.80 -20.23 5.36
CA GLY A 29 -6.17 -20.88 4.20
C GLY A 29 -7.15 -21.52 3.21
N GLN A 30 -8.46 -21.23 3.30
CA GLN A 30 -9.46 -21.73 2.35
C GLN A 30 -9.77 -20.70 1.25
N PRO A 31 -10.33 -21.10 0.10
CA PRO A 31 -10.79 -20.16 -0.92
C PRO A 31 -11.83 -19.17 -0.36
N ILE A 32 -11.74 -17.92 -0.80
CA ILE A 32 -12.62 -16.82 -0.36
C ILE A 32 -13.54 -16.42 -1.51
N LYS A 33 -14.85 -16.58 -1.34
CA LYS A 33 -15.83 -15.97 -2.25
C LYS A 33 -15.83 -14.45 -2.05
N LEU A 34 -15.66 -13.69 -3.12
CA LEU A 34 -15.62 -12.23 -3.04
C LEU A 34 -17.04 -11.67 -3.14
N GLY A 35 -17.61 -11.27 -2.01
CA GLY A 35 -18.94 -10.67 -1.91
C GLY A 35 -20.02 -11.55 -2.55
N GLU A 36 -20.89 -10.93 -3.34
CA GLU A 36 -21.91 -11.62 -4.14
C GLU A 36 -21.45 -11.95 -5.56
N SER A 37 -20.20 -11.64 -5.90
CA SER A 37 -19.64 -11.96 -7.20
C SER A 37 -19.46 -13.48 -7.39
N GLN A 38 -19.21 -13.88 -8.63
CA GLN A 38 -18.79 -15.26 -8.95
C GLN A 38 -17.28 -15.46 -8.83
N ARG A 39 -16.53 -14.44 -8.36
CA ARG A 39 -15.08 -14.48 -8.23
C ARG A 39 -14.68 -15.12 -6.91
N ILE A 40 -13.61 -15.92 -6.96
CA ILE A 40 -13.05 -16.62 -5.81
C ILE A 40 -11.56 -16.28 -5.75
N LEU A 41 -11.10 -15.85 -4.59
CA LEU A 41 -9.69 -15.70 -4.27
C LEU A 41 -9.20 -17.04 -3.69
N ASP A 42 -8.51 -17.81 -4.52
CA ASP A 42 -8.21 -19.22 -4.27
C ASP A 42 -6.69 -19.43 -4.02
N PRO A 43 -6.27 -20.06 -2.91
CA PRO A 43 -4.85 -20.36 -2.64
C PRO A 43 -4.19 -21.28 -3.67
N ASP A 44 -4.94 -22.06 -4.44
CA ASP A 44 -4.37 -22.86 -5.54
C ASP A 44 -3.98 -21.98 -6.75
N VAL A 45 -4.68 -20.86 -6.93
CA VAL A 45 -4.38 -19.85 -7.98
C VAL A 45 -3.38 -18.81 -7.49
N PHE A 46 -3.47 -18.44 -6.21
CA PHE A 46 -2.62 -17.46 -5.54
C PHE A 46 -1.94 -18.08 -4.31
N PRO A 47 -0.85 -18.87 -4.50
CA PRO A 47 -0.18 -19.59 -3.42
C PRO A 47 0.33 -18.71 -2.27
N GLU A 48 0.51 -17.43 -2.54
CA GLU A 48 0.90 -16.40 -1.57
C GLU A 48 -0.07 -16.28 -0.39
N LEU A 49 -1.35 -16.66 -0.57
CA LEU A 49 -2.34 -16.71 0.51
C LEU A 49 -1.94 -17.67 1.62
N ASN A 50 -1.15 -18.71 1.33
CA ASN A 50 -0.67 -19.64 2.34
C ASN A 50 0.31 -18.98 3.32
N LYS A 51 0.97 -17.88 2.93
CA LYS A 51 1.90 -17.13 3.81
C LYS A 51 1.18 -16.27 4.85
N VAL A 52 -0.12 -16.02 4.68
CA VAL A 52 -0.92 -15.13 5.54
C VAL A 52 -2.03 -15.87 6.29
N VAL A 53 -1.93 -17.21 6.40
CA VAL A 53 -2.82 -17.99 7.26
C VAL A 53 -2.69 -17.52 8.72
N GLY A 54 -3.83 -17.24 9.35
CA GLY A 54 -3.93 -16.69 10.69
C GLY A 54 -3.86 -15.16 10.76
N HIS A 55 -3.57 -14.46 9.66
CA HIS A 55 -3.59 -13.00 9.63
C HIS A 55 -5.02 -12.47 9.45
N THR A 56 -5.23 -11.21 9.82
CA THR A 56 -6.39 -10.45 9.34
C THR A 56 -6.04 -9.90 7.96
N ILE A 57 -6.86 -10.21 6.96
CA ILE A 57 -6.69 -9.74 5.59
C ILE A 57 -7.88 -8.88 5.17
N MET A 58 -7.62 -7.92 4.30
CA MET A 58 -8.64 -7.10 3.65
C MET A 58 -8.68 -7.46 2.16
N VAL A 59 -9.86 -7.76 1.65
CA VAL A 59 -10.08 -8.16 0.26
C VAL A 59 -11.21 -7.34 -0.36
N THR A 60 -11.37 -7.36 -1.67
CA THR A 60 -12.49 -6.69 -2.35
C THR A 60 -13.76 -7.54 -2.28
N ASP A 61 -14.91 -6.98 -2.65
CA ASP A 61 -16.13 -7.75 -2.95
C ASP A 61 -16.13 -8.33 -4.38
N GLY A 62 -15.00 -8.24 -5.06
CA GLY A 62 -14.80 -8.70 -6.42
C GLY A 62 -15.26 -7.70 -7.48
N THR A 63 -15.88 -6.57 -7.16
CA THR A 63 -16.42 -5.63 -8.18
C THR A 63 -15.51 -4.44 -8.50
N SER A 64 -14.45 -4.24 -7.72
CA SER A 64 -13.45 -3.19 -7.87
C SER A 64 -12.04 -3.68 -7.52
N LEU A 65 -11.03 -2.84 -7.76
CA LEU A 65 -9.74 -2.89 -7.06
C LEU A 65 -9.93 -2.61 -5.57
N LEU A 66 -8.97 -3.03 -4.76
CA LEU A 66 -8.90 -2.63 -3.35
C LEU A 66 -8.27 -1.24 -3.20
N GLY A 67 -7.25 -0.95 -4.03
CA GLY A 67 -6.40 0.22 -3.90
C GLY A 67 -5.41 0.12 -2.72
N ALA A 68 -5.02 -1.10 -2.34
CA ALA A 68 -3.93 -1.29 -1.36
C ALA A 68 -2.63 -0.71 -1.91
N ASP A 69 -2.35 -0.98 -3.18
CA ASP A 69 -1.45 -0.20 -4.02
C ASP A 69 -2.12 1.15 -4.36
N ASP A 70 -1.67 2.30 -3.84
CA ASP A 70 -0.65 2.49 -2.78
C ASP A 70 -1.23 3.16 -1.52
N LYS A 71 -2.54 3.01 -1.30
CA LYS A 71 -3.17 3.57 -0.09
C LYS A 71 -2.72 2.86 1.19
N ALA A 72 -2.20 1.64 1.09
CA ALA A 72 -1.54 0.97 2.20
C ALA A 72 -0.26 1.73 2.59
N GLY A 73 0.62 2.06 1.64
CA GLY A 73 1.81 2.87 1.89
C GLY A 73 1.48 4.25 2.45
N VAL A 74 0.44 4.92 1.94
CA VAL A 74 -0.06 6.18 2.51
C VAL A 74 -0.44 6.02 3.99
N VAL A 75 -1.22 4.99 4.33
CA VAL A 75 -1.65 4.73 5.71
C VAL A 75 -0.45 4.40 6.61
N GLU A 76 0.48 3.57 6.15
CA GLU A 76 1.69 3.19 6.88
C GLU A 76 2.57 4.39 7.20
N ILE A 77 2.78 5.29 6.23
CA ILE A 77 3.52 6.54 6.44
C ILE A 77 2.83 7.42 7.48
N MET A 78 1.52 7.62 7.35
CA MET A 78 0.77 8.51 8.24
C MET A 78 0.72 7.97 9.67
N GLU A 79 0.52 6.66 9.84
CA GLU A 79 0.53 6.02 11.16
C GLU A 79 1.93 6.01 11.77
N GLY A 80 2.97 5.78 10.96
CA GLY A 80 4.36 5.88 11.40
C GLY A 80 4.72 7.27 11.92
N ILE A 81 4.34 8.33 11.21
CA ILE A 81 4.53 9.72 11.68
C ILE A 81 3.76 9.95 12.97
N LYS A 82 2.47 9.57 13.00
CA LYS A 82 1.62 9.73 14.18
C LYS A 82 2.26 9.06 15.40
N TYR A 83 2.73 7.83 15.23
CA TYR A 83 3.40 7.08 16.29
C TYR A 83 4.63 7.83 16.81
N LEU A 84 5.50 8.34 15.95
CA LEU A 84 6.69 9.10 16.36
C LEU A 84 6.35 10.39 17.10
N ILE A 85 5.31 11.11 16.67
CA ILE A 85 4.81 12.31 17.35
C ILE A 85 4.29 11.97 18.75
N ASP A 86 3.51 10.89 18.87
CA ASP A 86 2.93 10.45 20.13
C ASP A 86 3.98 9.84 21.09
N HIS A 87 5.16 9.48 20.58
CA HIS A 87 6.25 8.85 21.34
C HIS A 87 7.56 9.66 21.24
N PRO A 88 7.65 10.88 21.81
CA PRO A 88 8.81 11.78 21.67
C PRO A 88 10.11 11.26 22.33
N GLY A 89 10.04 10.14 23.05
CA GLY A 89 11.21 9.42 23.54
C GLY A 89 12.02 8.75 22.42
N ILE A 90 11.37 8.42 21.30
CA ILE A 90 12.01 7.83 20.13
C ILE A 90 12.76 8.93 19.38
N LYS A 91 14.09 8.82 19.34
CA LYS A 91 14.92 9.79 18.62
C LYS A 91 14.87 9.53 17.13
N HIS A 92 14.62 10.58 16.36
CA HIS A 92 14.67 10.55 14.90
C HIS A 92 15.23 11.87 14.37
N GLY A 93 15.75 11.83 13.14
CA GLY A 93 16.13 13.03 12.41
C GLY A 93 14.92 13.72 11.78
N THR A 94 15.16 14.67 10.88
CA THR A 94 14.10 15.24 10.05
C THR A 94 13.56 14.17 9.09
N ILE A 95 12.24 13.99 9.12
CA ILE A 95 11.48 13.13 8.22
C ILE A 95 10.70 14.04 7.26
N ARG A 96 10.74 13.73 5.97
CA ARG A 96 9.96 14.39 4.91
C ARG A 96 8.98 13.37 4.33
N VAL A 97 7.78 13.81 3.99
CA VAL A 97 6.75 12.96 3.38
C VAL A 97 6.22 13.60 2.13
N GLY A 98 6.06 12.81 1.08
CA GLY A 98 5.51 13.23 -0.20
C GLY A 98 4.47 12.21 -0.68
N PHE A 99 3.35 12.72 -1.19
CA PHE A 99 2.32 11.93 -1.84
C PHE A 99 2.22 12.39 -3.29
N THR A 100 2.47 11.47 -4.23
CA THR A 100 2.55 11.78 -5.66
C THR A 100 1.27 11.39 -6.39
N PRO A 101 0.84 12.15 -7.41
CA PRO A 101 -0.26 11.75 -8.29
C PRO A 101 0.25 11.04 -9.55
N ASP A 102 -0.64 10.32 -10.22
CA ASP A 102 -0.46 9.79 -11.57
C ASP A 102 0.76 8.84 -11.70
N GLU A 103 1.08 8.06 -10.65
CA GLU A 103 2.12 7.02 -10.72
C GLU A 103 1.73 5.95 -11.75
N GLU A 104 0.48 5.49 -11.70
CA GLU A 104 -0.02 4.34 -12.47
C GLU A 104 -0.11 4.61 -13.97
N ILE A 105 0.09 5.87 -14.37
CA ILE A 105 0.18 6.31 -15.77
C ILE A 105 1.57 6.87 -16.12
N GLY A 106 2.57 6.61 -15.28
CA GLY A 106 3.99 6.92 -15.46
C GLY A 106 4.32 8.40 -15.33
N ARG A 107 3.60 9.16 -14.49
CA ARG A 107 3.78 10.61 -14.33
C ARG A 107 4.10 11.07 -12.91
N GLY A 108 4.13 10.19 -11.92
CA GLY A 108 4.48 10.50 -10.53
C GLY A 108 5.72 11.39 -10.39
N PRO A 109 6.87 11.02 -10.98
CA PRO A 109 8.10 11.82 -10.85
C PRO A 109 8.13 13.11 -11.68
N HIS A 110 7.26 13.28 -12.69
CA HIS A 110 7.42 14.31 -13.73
C HIS A 110 7.47 15.75 -13.20
N GLN A 111 6.75 16.03 -12.11
CA GLN A 111 6.72 17.34 -11.46
C GLN A 111 7.20 17.29 -10.00
N PHE A 112 7.88 16.21 -9.61
CA PHE A 112 8.38 16.08 -8.24
C PHE A 112 9.56 17.02 -8.02
N ASP A 113 9.35 18.06 -7.20
CA ASP A 113 10.40 19.03 -6.86
C ASP A 113 11.34 18.47 -5.79
N VAL A 114 12.37 17.74 -6.24
CA VAL A 114 13.40 17.12 -5.39
C VAL A 114 14.11 18.16 -4.51
N SER A 115 14.41 19.33 -5.08
CA SER A 115 15.08 20.43 -4.36
C SER A 115 14.22 20.95 -3.20
N ARG A 116 12.90 21.07 -3.41
CA ARG A 116 11.95 21.45 -2.35
C ARG A 116 11.73 20.33 -1.35
N PHE A 117 11.69 19.08 -1.79
CA PHE A 117 11.54 17.92 -0.90
C PHE A 117 12.72 17.83 0.08
N ASN A 118 13.94 18.08 -0.42
CA ASN A 118 15.15 18.30 0.38
C ASN A 118 15.43 17.17 1.40
N ALA A 119 15.39 15.92 0.93
CA ALA A 119 15.83 14.74 1.66
C ALA A 119 17.13 14.21 1.06
N ASP A 120 17.99 13.59 1.87
CA ASP A 120 19.26 13.02 1.41
C ASP A 120 19.02 11.71 0.61
N PHE A 121 17.95 11.00 0.98
CA PHE A 121 17.44 9.80 0.33
C PHE A 121 15.97 9.62 0.73
N ALA A 122 15.23 8.79 -0.02
CA ALA A 122 13.84 8.45 0.28
C ALA A 122 13.56 6.97 0.00
N TYR A 123 12.46 6.48 0.58
CA TYR A 123 11.88 5.17 0.30
C TYR A 123 10.44 5.37 -0.20
N THR A 124 10.07 4.70 -1.28
CA THR A 124 8.67 4.51 -1.66
C THR A 124 8.10 3.37 -0.81
N MET A 125 6.93 3.59 -0.22
CA MET A 125 6.20 2.58 0.55
C MET A 125 5.22 1.80 -0.34
N ASP A 126 5.68 1.51 -1.56
CA ASP A 126 4.90 0.98 -2.68
C ASP A 126 5.36 -0.45 -3.03
N GLY A 127 5.61 -1.23 -1.98
CA GLY A 127 6.06 -2.61 -2.07
C GLY A 127 4.88 -3.58 -2.01
N SER A 128 5.15 -4.85 -2.26
CA SER A 128 4.16 -5.92 -2.22
C SER A 128 4.28 -6.77 -0.96
N GLN A 129 5.36 -7.54 -0.82
CA GLN A 129 5.45 -8.58 0.21
C GLN A 129 6.18 -8.10 1.47
N LEU A 130 5.83 -8.71 2.61
CA LEU A 130 6.55 -8.48 3.86
C LEU A 130 8.05 -8.77 3.70
N GLY A 131 8.88 -7.78 4.04
CA GLY A 131 10.33 -7.90 3.96
C GLY A 131 10.92 -7.64 2.58
N GLU A 132 10.09 -7.23 1.60
CA GLU A 132 10.56 -6.81 0.30
C GLU A 132 11.39 -5.52 0.38
N LEU A 133 12.47 -5.50 -0.41
CA LEU A 133 13.26 -4.31 -0.66
C LEU A 133 13.70 -4.36 -2.13
N GLN A 134 13.26 -3.38 -2.90
CA GLN A 134 13.58 -3.26 -4.32
C GLN A 134 14.55 -2.10 -4.55
N PHE A 135 15.40 -2.25 -5.56
CA PHE A 135 16.28 -1.17 -6.04
C PHE A 135 15.67 -0.51 -7.28
N GLU A 136 14.34 -0.41 -7.30
CA GLU A 136 13.57 0.29 -8.32
C GLU A 136 12.88 1.49 -7.65
N SER A 137 12.71 2.56 -8.41
CA SER A 137 12.04 3.77 -7.96
C SER A 137 11.01 4.10 -9.02
N PHE A 138 9.74 4.10 -8.64
CA PHE A 138 8.59 4.33 -9.49
C PHE A 138 8.15 5.80 -9.41
#